data_AF-A0A2E4FZM2-F1
#
_entry.id   AF-A0A2E4FZM2-F1
#
_cell.length_a   1.000
_cell.length_b   1.000
_cell.length_c   1.000
_cell.angle_alpha   90.00
_cell.angle_beta   90.00
_cell.angle_gamma   90.00
#
_symmetry.space_group_name_H-M   'P 1'
#
loop_
_entity.id
_entity.type
_entity.pdbx_description
1 polymer ?
#
loop_
_entity_poly.entity_id
_entity_poly.type
_entity_poly.pdbx_seq_one_letter_code
_entity_poly.pdbx_strand_id
1 'polypeptide(L)'
;MKEISNSDYPQLNKAAAAYLEEGRKWAKFLAIMGFVGTGLMVIVGLFMGTIFSAIPYDDIPGYAGGMGSVMSFIYILAALLYFFPSLYLYNFAEKTKSALLNKDDNQLAEALKNQKSCYKFIGIMTIIIIGLYILMAFFGLLAAMMSF
;
A
#
# COMPACT_ATOMS: atom_id res chain seq x y z
N MET A 1 -15.40 -39.59 -3.52
CA MET A 1 -15.17 -38.15 -3.26
C MET A 1 -15.91 -37.41 -4.37
N LYS A 2 -16.88 -36.54 -4.05
CA LYS A 2 -17.68 -35.84 -5.07
C LYS A 2 -16.79 -34.74 -5.68
N GLU A 3 -16.55 -34.76 -6.99
CA GLU A 3 -15.87 -33.65 -7.67
C GLU A 3 -16.77 -32.42 -7.58
N ILE A 4 -16.23 -31.33 -7.03
CA ILE A 4 -16.93 -30.05 -6.94
C ILE A 4 -16.73 -29.36 -8.28
N SER A 5 -17.83 -29.17 -9.01
CA SER A 5 -17.89 -28.51 -10.30
C SER A 5 -18.15 -27.00 -10.12
N ASN A 6 -17.83 -26.19 -11.13
CA ASN A 6 -18.16 -24.75 -11.07
C ASN A 6 -19.67 -24.47 -10.92
N SER A 7 -20.53 -25.41 -11.31
CA SER A 7 -21.98 -25.32 -11.09
C SER A 7 -22.41 -25.47 -9.63
N ASP A 8 -21.53 -25.97 -8.76
CA ASP A 8 -21.79 -26.08 -7.32
C ASP A 8 -21.56 -24.75 -6.57
N TYR A 9 -20.97 -23.74 -7.22
CA TYR A 9 -20.75 -22.41 -6.64
C TYR A 9 -21.82 -21.40 -7.07
N PRO A 10 -22.14 -20.42 -6.20
CA PRO A 10 -23.03 -19.32 -6.55
C PRO A 10 -22.48 -18.56 -7.77
N GLN A 11 -23.31 -18.48 -8.81
CA GLN A 11 -23.01 -17.72 -10.01
C GLN A 11 -23.12 -16.22 -9.75
N LEU A 12 -22.34 -15.43 -10.49
CA LEU A 12 -22.37 -13.97 -10.37
C LEU A 12 -23.73 -13.42 -10.84
N ASN A 13 -24.53 -12.92 -9.89
CA ASN A 13 -25.80 -12.28 -10.23
C ASN A 13 -25.61 -10.82 -10.68
N LYS A 14 -26.67 -10.21 -11.21
CA LYS A 14 -26.62 -8.83 -11.76
C LYS A 14 -26.16 -7.79 -10.72
N ALA A 15 -26.59 -7.92 -9.47
CA ALA A 15 -26.22 -6.98 -8.41
C ALA A 15 -24.73 -7.10 -8.06
N ALA A 16 -24.21 -8.31 -7.92
CA ALA A 16 -22.80 -8.56 -7.65
C ALA A 16 -21.92 -8.05 -8.80
N ALA A 17 -22.34 -8.26 -10.05
CA ALA A 17 -21.67 -7.69 -11.22
C ALA A 17 -21.65 -6.15 -11.20
N ALA A 18 -22.75 -5.51 -10.82
CA ALA A 18 -22.83 -4.06 -10.68
C ALA A 18 -21.91 -3.50 -9.58
N TYR A 19 -21.83 -4.18 -8.43
CA TYR A 19 -20.91 -3.77 -7.36
C TYR A 19 -19.44 -3.98 -7.73
N LEU A 20 -19.11 -5.05 -8.44
CA LEU A 20 -17.76 -5.25 -8.98
C LEU A 20 -17.40 -4.17 -10.01
N GLU A 21 -18.36 -3.78 -10.85
CA GLU A 21 -18.22 -2.72 -11.84
C GLU A 21 -17.95 -1.35 -11.20
N GLU A 22 -18.64 -1.03 -10.10
CA GLU A 22 -18.39 0.19 -9.34
C GLU A 22 -17.06 0.10 -8.56
N GLY A 23 -16.84 -0.99 -7.85
CA GLY A 23 -15.63 -1.24 -7.08
C GLY A 23 -14.36 -1.17 -7.93
N ARG A 24 -14.38 -1.68 -9.18
CA ARG A 24 -13.23 -1.56 -10.08
C ARG A 24 -12.94 -0.13 -10.50
N LYS A 25 -13.96 0.74 -10.64
CA LYS A 25 -13.74 2.15 -11.03
C LYS A 25 -13.04 2.90 -9.90
N TRP A 26 -13.50 2.71 -8.67
CA TRP A 26 -12.84 3.25 -7.48
C TRP A 26 -11.44 2.70 -7.27
N ALA A 27 -11.25 1.39 -7.43
CA ALA A 27 -9.94 0.77 -7.34
C ALA A 27 -8.97 1.34 -8.39
N LYS A 28 -9.43 1.56 -9.63
CA LYS A 28 -8.60 2.18 -10.68
C LYS A 28 -8.22 3.61 -10.31
N PHE A 29 -9.16 4.41 -9.84
CA PHE A 29 -8.90 5.78 -9.38
C PHE A 29 -7.85 5.79 -8.25
N LEU A 30 -8.06 4.96 -7.21
CA LEU A 30 -7.13 4.85 -6.08
C LEU A 30 -5.75 4.34 -6.51
N ALA A 31 -5.68 3.40 -7.44
CA ALA A 31 -4.41 2.93 -7.99
C ALA A 31 -3.63 4.04 -8.70
N ILE A 32 -4.31 4.86 -9.52
CA ILE A 32 -3.69 6.00 -10.19
C ILE A 32 -3.18 7.01 -9.16
N MET A 33 -4.01 7.38 -8.18
CA MET A 33 -3.61 8.28 -7.09
C MET A 33 -2.43 7.71 -6.30
N GLY A 34 -2.42 6.40 -6.04
CA GLY A 34 -1.33 5.72 -5.37
C GLY A 34 -0.03 5.75 -6.18
N PHE A 35 -0.07 5.52 -7.49
CA PHE A 35 1.11 5.66 -8.36
C PHE A 35 1.63 7.09 -8.44
N VAL A 36 0.73 8.08 -8.53
CA VAL A 36 1.11 9.51 -8.48
C VAL A 36 1.78 9.82 -7.14
N GLY A 37 1.19 9.37 -6.03
CA GLY A 37 1.76 9.49 -4.69
C GLY A 37 3.14 8.86 -4.59
N THR A 38 3.32 7.62 -5.04
CA THR A 38 4.62 6.94 -5.12
C THR A 38 5.63 7.75 -5.93
N GLY A 39 5.26 8.26 -7.10
CA GLY A 39 6.15 9.07 -7.94
C GLY A 39 6.61 10.35 -7.23
N LEU A 40 5.69 11.05 -6.56
CA LEU A 40 6.02 12.23 -5.76
C LEU A 40 6.91 11.88 -4.56
N MET A 41 6.67 10.76 -3.88
CA MET A 41 7.51 10.30 -2.77
C MET A 41 8.94 9.99 -3.22
N VAL A 42 9.12 9.40 -4.41
CA VAL A 42 10.44 9.17 -4.99
C VAL A 42 11.14 10.50 -5.27
N ILE A 43 10.46 11.45 -5.91
CA ILE A 43 11.01 12.78 -6.18
C ILE A 43 11.46 13.44 -4.88
N VAL A 44 10.58 13.53 -3.88
CA VAL A 44 10.91 14.12 -2.56
C VAL A 44 12.08 13.37 -1.91
N GLY A 45 12.07 12.04 -1.94
CA GLY A 45 13.14 11.21 -1.40
C GLY A 45 14.50 11.50 -2.03
N LEU A 46 14.57 11.74 -3.34
CA LEU A 46 15.82 12.07 -4.03
C LEU A 46 16.34 13.48 -3.67
N PHE A 47 15.45 14.44 -3.47
CA PHE A 47 15.81 15.82 -3.11
C PHE A 47 16.00 16.05 -1.61
N MET A 48 15.65 15.07 -0.76
CA MET A 48 15.76 15.19 0.70
C MET A 48 17.15 15.59 1.18
N GLY A 49 18.22 15.03 0.60
CA GLY A 49 19.58 15.38 0.98
C GLY A 49 19.89 16.86 0.75
N THR A 50 19.49 17.40 -0.42
CA THR A 50 19.64 18.82 -0.76
C THR A 50 18.80 19.71 0.15
N ILE A 51 17.53 19.34 0.37
CA ILE A 51 16.61 20.10 1.25
C ILE A 51 17.18 20.19 2.66
N PHE A 52 17.64 19.07 3.22
CA PHE A 52 18.18 19.02 4.58
C PHE A 52 19.54 19.71 4.69
N SER A 53 20.36 19.71 3.63
CA SER A 53 21.63 20.45 3.62
C SER A 53 21.46 21.98 3.61
N ALA A 54 20.29 22.47 3.18
CA ALA A 54 19.98 23.90 3.13
C ALA A 54 19.46 24.46 4.47
N ILE A 55 19.16 23.59 5.44
CA ILE A 55 18.70 23.99 6.77
C ILE A 55 19.92 24.25 7.67
N PRO A 56 20.04 25.42 8.31
CA PRO A 56 21.11 25.69 9.28
C PRO A 56 21.08 24.68 10.43
N TYR A 57 22.22 24.04 10.69
CA TYR A 57 22.36 22.98 11.69
C TYR A 57 22.10 23.45 13.13
N ASP A 58 22.35 24.73 13.40
CA ASP A 58 22.28 25.31 14.74
C ASP A 58 20.84 25.50 15.25
N ASP A 59 19.84 25.44 14.36
CA ASP A 59 18.42 25.68 14.70
C ASP A 59 17.64 24.41 15.05
N ILE A 60 18.24 23.20 14.93
CA ILE A 60 17.54 21.93 15.17
C ILE A 60 18.26 21.10 16.25
N PRO A 61 17.77 21.12 17.50
CA PRO A 61 18.24 20.22 18.56
C PRO A 61 18.11 18.76 18.13
N GLY A 62 19.22 18.01 18.18
CA GLY A 62 19.26 16.59 17.81
C GLY A 62 19.50 16.32 16.32
N TYR A 63 19.79 17.33 15.52
CA TYR A 63 20.19 17.15 14.12
C TYR A 63 21.58 16.53 14.02
N ALA A 64 21.64 15.23 13.76
CA ALA A 64 22.88 14.54 13.46
C ALA A 64 23.22 14.66 11.96
N GLY A 65 24.49 14.91 11.63
CA GLY A 65 24.98 14.83 10.25
C GLY A 65 24.62 13.47 9.64
N GLY A 66 23.92 13.48 8.50
CA GLY A 66 23.41 12.27 7.82
C GLY A 66 21.89 12.04 7.89
N MET A 67 21.15 12.86 8.65
CA MET A 67 19.68 12.78 8.75
C MET A 67 18.98 12.82 7.38
N GLY A 68 19.43 13.67 6.45
CA GLY A 68 18.89 13.75 5.10
C GLY A 68 19.03 12.43 4.31
N SER A 69 20.13 11.70 4.48
CA SER A 69 20.37 10.42 3.82
C SER A 69 19.47 9.31 4.39
N VAL A 70 19.29 9.29 5.71
CA VAL A 70 18.38 8.34 6.38
C VAL A 70 16.95 8.58 5.94
N MET A 71 16.51 9.83 5.92
CA MET A 71 15.15 10.18 5.53
C MET A 71 14.90 9.93 4.04
N SER A 72 15.89 10.19 3.17
CA SER A 72 15.85 9.80 1.76
C SER A 72 15.60 8.29 1.61
N PHE A 73 16.39 7.46 2.29
CA PHE A 73 16.23 6.01 2.27
C PHE A 73 14.82 5.57 2.74
N ILE A 74 14.32 6.15 3.84
CA ILE A 74 12.97 5.86 4.35
C ILE A 74 11.90 6.24 3.32
N TYR A 75 12.00 7.40 2.68
CA TYR A 75 11.04 7.85 1.67
C TYR A 75 11.01 6.93 0.45
N ILE A 76 12.18 6.50 -0.04
CA ILE A 76 12.28 5.56 -1.17
C ILE A 76 11.70 4.19 -0.80
N LEU A 77 12.02 3.70 0.40
CA LEU A 77 11.46 2.44 0.89
C LEU A 77 9.93 2.53 1.03
N ALA A 78 9.42 3.62 1.60
CA ALA A 78 7.99 3.86 1.71
C ALA A 78 7.33 3.92 0.32
N ALA A 79 7.92 4.63 -0.63
CA ALA A 79 7.41 4.70 -2.00
C ALA A 79 7.25 3.30 -2.63
N LEU A 80 8.24 2.43 -2.42
CA LEU A 80 8.21 1.03 -2.88
C LEU A 80 7.10 0.23 -2.19
N LEU A 81 6.88 0.44 -0.89
CA LEU A 81 5.77 -0.19 -0.16
C LEU A 81 4.39 0.29 -0.64
N TYR A 82 4.23 1.58 -0.96
CA TYR A 82 2.98 2.15 -1.50
C TYR A 82 2.70 1.74 -2.96
N PHE A 83 3.75 1.40 -3.70
CA PHE A 83 3.63 0.98 -5.10
C PHE A 83 2.87 -0.36 -5.23
N PHE A 84 3.20 -1.35 -4.40
CA PHE A 84 2.59 -2.69 -4.48
C PHE A 84 1.05 -2.73 -4.31
N PRO A 85 0.44 -2.10 -3.29
CA PRO A 85 -1.01 -2.09 -3.15
C PRO A 85 -1.68 -1.35 -4.32
N SER A 86 -1.06 -0.27 -4.81
CA SER A 86 -1.51 0.46 -6.00
C SER A 86 -1.53 -0.44 -7.24
N LEU A 87 -0.49 -1.25 -7.43
CA LEU A 87 -0.41 -2.24 -8.50
C LEU A 87 -1.49 -3.32 -8.39
N TYR A 88 -1.77 -3.83 -7.18
CA TYR A 88 -2.83 -4.81 -6.98
C TYR A 88 -4.22 -4.23 -7.26
N LEU A 89 -4.48 -2.99 -6.84
CA LEU A 89 -5.73 -2.29 -7.15
C LEU A 89 -5.90 -2.06 -8.65
N TYR A 90 -4.83 -1.68 -9.36
CA TYR A 90 -4.84 -1.53 -10.81
C TYR A 90 -5.17 -2.85 -11.51
N ASN A 91 -4.48 -3.93 -11.13
CA ASN A 91 -4.69 -5.25 -11.71
C ASN A 91 -6.08 -5.80 -11.40
N PHE A 92 -6.60 -5.60 -10.19
CA PHE A 92 -7.99 -5.93 -9.87
C PHE A 92 -8.95 -5.18 -10.81
N ALA A 93 -8.73 -3.88 -11.00
CA ALA A 93 -9.64 -3.08 -11.79
C ALA A 93 -9.68 -3.48 -13.28
N GLU A 94 -8.51 -3.68 -13.89
CA GLU A 94 -8.40 -4.09 -15.29
C GLU A 94 -8.93 -5.51 -15.52
N LYS A 95 -8.60 -6.45 -14.63
CA LYS A 95 -9.08 -7.83 -14.76
C LYS A 95 -10.57 -7.96 -14.50
N THR A 96 -11.14 -7.25 -13.51
CA THR A 96 -12.59 -7.22 -13.31
C THR A 96 -13.32 -6.66 -14.53
N LYS A 97 -12.78 -5.60 -15.15
CA LYS A 97 -13.37 -5.04 -16.38
C LYS A 97 -13.43 -6.09 -17.49
N SER A 98 -12.31 -6.76 -17.75
CA SER A 98 -12.22 -7.77 -18.80
C SER A 98 -13.07 -9.01 -18.49
N ALA A 99 -13.11 -9.45 -17.24
CA ALA A 99 -13.94 -10.57 -16.78
C ALA A 99 -15.45 -10.30 -16.99
N LEU A 100 -15.93 -9.10 -16.62
CA LEU A 100 -17.34 -8.74 -16.78
C LEU A 100 -17.75 -8.56 -18.25
N LEU A 101 -16.87 -8.02 -19.09
CA LEU A 101 -17.13 -7.85 -20.52
C LEU A 101 -17.16 -9.19 -21.27
N ASN A 102 -16.19 -10.06 -20.99
CA ASN A 102 -16.03 -11.33 -21.69
C ASN A 102 -16.75 -12.50 -21.03
N LYS A 103 -17.37 -12.29 -19.85
CA LYS A 103 -17.98 -13.33 -19.01
C LYS A 103 -16.98 -14.47 -18.72
N ASP A 104 -15.76 -14.09 -18.36
CA ASP A 104 -14.64 -15.01 -18.13
C ASP A 104 -14.40 -15.21 -16.63
N ASP A 105 -14.80 -16.39 -16.13
CA ASP A 105 -14.67 -16.76 -14.72
C ASP A 105 -13.22 -16.86 -14.25
N ASN A 106 -12.29 -17.26 -15.13
CA ASN A 106 -10.87 -17.34 -14.79
C ASN A 106 -10.29 -15.95 -14.55
N GLN A 107 -10.64 -14.99 -15.41
CA GLN A 107 -10.24 -13.60 -15.21
C GLN A 107 -10.87 -12.98 -13.96
N LEU A 108 -12.12 -13.34 -13.64
CA LEU A 108 -12.76 -12.92 -12.41
C LEU A 108 -12.01 -13.46 -11.17
N ALA A 109 -11.63 -14.73 -11.19
CA ALA A 109 -10.83 -15.34 -10.12
C ALA A 109 -9.48 -14.64 -9.96
N GLU A 110 -8.80 -14.30 -11.06
CA GLU A 110 -7.55 -13.54 -11.01
C GLU A 110 -7.73 -12.10 -10.49
N ALA A 111 -8.84 -11.45 -10.82
CA ALA A 111 -9.17 -10.14 -10.27
C ALA A 111 -9.34 -10.23 -8.75
N LEU A 112 -10.17 -11.16 -8.27
CA LEU A 112 -10.39 -11.38 -6.84
C LEU A 112 -9.12 -11.80 -6.10
N LYS A 113 -8.22 -12.55 -6.77
CA LYS A 113 -6.87 -12.85 -6.24
C LYS A 113 -6.05 -11.57 -6.02
N ASN A 114 -6.10 -10.60 -6.93
CA ASN A 114 -5.42 -9.32 -6.75
C ASN A 114 -6.03 -8.51 -5.59
N GLN A 115 -7.36 -8.49 -5.47
CA GLN A 115 -8.04 -7.84 -4.35
C GLN A 115 -7.65 -8.48 -3.00
N LYS A 116 -7.60 -9.81 -2.93
CA LYS A 116 -7.11 -10.55 -1.76
C LYS A 116 -5.67 -10.20 -1.42
N SER A 117 -4.78 -10.16 -2.42
CA SER A 117 -3.37 -9.80 -2.23
C SER A 117 -3.22 -8.37 -1.70
N CYS A 118 -4.03 -7.42 -2.19
CA CYS A 118 -4.07 -6.06 -1.67
C CYS A 118 -4.43 -6.04 -0.19
N TYR A 119 -5.53 -6.70 0.22
CA TYR A 119 -5.93 -6.75 1.63
C TYR A 119 -4.91 -7.46 2.52
N LYS A 120 -4.31 -8.55 2.03
CA LYS A 120 -3.23 -9.23 2.76
C LYS A 120 -2.03 -8.32 2.96
N PHE A 121 -1.62 -7.58 1.92
CA PHE A 121 -0.50 -6.65 2.00
C PHE A 121 -0.78 -5.52 2.99
N ILE A 122 -1.93 -4.86 2.88
CA ILE A 122 -2.33 -3.79 3.80
C ILE A 122 -2.42 -4.31 5.23
N GLY A 123 -3.04 -5.47 5.46
CA GLY A 123 -3.14 -6.07 6.79
C GLY A 123 -1.79 -6.38 7.43
N ILE A 124 -0.86 -6.97 6.67
CA ILE A 124 0.51 -7.22 7.14
C ILE A 124 1.22 -5.90 7.46
N MET A 125 1.08 -4.90 6.58
CA MET A 125 1.68 -3.58 6.78
C MET A 125 1.16 -2.92 8.07
N THR A 126 -0.16 -3.00 8.31
CA THR A 126 -0.79 -2.50 9.53
C THR A 126 -0.23 -3.19 10.78
N ILE A 127 -0.08 -4.52 10.76
CA ILE A 127 0.51 -5.27 11.90
C ILE A 127 1.94 -4.78 12.18
N ILE A 128 2.76 -4.61 11.14
CA ILE A 128 4.14 -4.13 11.28
C ILE A 128 4.16 -2.73 11.90
N ILE A 129 3.34 -1.79 11.40
CA ILE A 129 3.27 -0.41 11.91
C ILE A 129 2.83 -0.39 13.38
N ILE A 130 1.81 -1.17 13.74
CA ILE A 130 1.36 -1.29 15.14
C ILE A 130 2.49 -1.84 16.02
N GLY A 131 3.21 -2.87 15.57
CA GLY A 131 4.36 -3.42 16.29
C GLY A 131 5.47 -2.39 16.53
N LEU A 132 5.79 -1.57 15.52
CA LEU A 132 6.75 -0.48 15.65
C LEU A 132 6.28 0.58 16.65
N TYR A 133 4.99 0.94 16.65
CA TYR A 133 4.43 1.91 17.60
C TYR A 133 4.51 1.42 19.03
N ILE A 134 4.22 0.14 19.28
CA ILE A 134 4.35 -0.48 20.61
C ILE A 134 5.81 -0.46 21.07
N LEU A 135 6.76 -0.82 20.20
CA LEU A 135 8.19 -0.79 20.53
C LEU A 135 8.67 0.63 20.83
N MET A 136 8.30 1.63 20.01
CA MET A 136 8.65 3.03 20.25
C MET A 136 8.09 3.54 21.57
N ALA A 137 6.83 3.21 21.89
CA ALA A 137 6.23 3.57 23.18
C ALA A 137 6.98 2.93 24.36
N PHE A 138 7.33 1.64 24.25
CA PHE A 138 8.07 0.93 25.28
C PHE A 138 9.45 1.55 25.54
N PHE A 139 10.25 1.77 24.49
CA PHE A 139 11.57 2.40 24.62
C PHE A 139 11.49 3.86 25.05
N GLY A 140 10.49 4.60 24.58
CA GLY A 140 10.25 5.98 25.00
C GLY A 140 9.95 6.09 26.50
N LEU A 141 9.13 5.18 27.04
CA LEU A 141 8.85 5.11 28.47
C LEU A 141 10.09 4.73 29.29
N LEU A 142 10.86 3.73 28.84
CA LEU A 142 12.12 3.36 29.50
C LEU A 142 13.12 4.51 29.53
N ALA A 143 13.28 5.23 28.42
CA ALA A 143 14.16 6.39 28.34
C ALA A 143 13.71 7.52 29.27
N ALA A 144 12.40 7.80 29.34
CA ALA A 144 11.85 8.78 30.27
C ALA A 144 12.14 8.39 31.72
N MET A 145 11.96 7.12 32.10
CA MET A 145 12.26 6.64 33.45
C MET A 145 13.74 6.75 33.83
N MET A 146 14.66 6.56 32.88
CA MET A 146 16.11 6.70 33.11
C MET A 146 16.58 8.17 33.14
N SER A 147 15.72 9.12 32.75
CA SER A 147 16.04 10.55 32.73
C SER A 147 15.69 11.30 34.03
N PHE A 148 15.07 10.63 35.00
CA PHE A 148 14.82 11.09 36.38
C PHE A 148 15.82 10.45 37.34
#